data_AF-A0A917D4I6-F1
#
_entry.id   AF-A0A917D4I6-F1
#
_cell.length_a   1.000
_cell.length_b   1.000
_cell.length_c   1.000
_cell.angle_alpha   90.00
_cell.angle_beta   90.00
_cell.angle_gamma   90.00
#
_symmetry.space_group_name_H-M   'P 1'
#
loop_
_entity.id
_entity.type
_entity.pdbx_description
1 polymer ?
#
loop_
_entity_poly.entity_id
_entity_poly.type
_entity_poly.pdbx_seq_one_letter_code
_entity_poly.pdbx_strand_id
1 'polypeptide(L)'
;MYMFMILINIGFLWGTAKFEKDKKRKEVNFLAYERAFQLYAMVFMLWGCIVTLADQRLYGQLMAFVVNMISISVIFYFSNRQMIILYGISTLLLFAGLPFVQPSSEVLAGHYVNLIVFLFFSWVASRILYVTYCSNFHSRIQLKQSNQRLEEEITENKRVHVELERANKELQRLSLVDVLTGIPNRRAFEQLQ
;
A
#
# COMPACT_ATOMS: atom_id res chain seq x y z
N MET A 1 20.98 -5.41 25.47
CA MET A 1 20.46 -5.87 24.17
C MET A 1 19.19 -5.11 23.76
N TYR A 2 18.18 -5.02 24.61
CA TYR A 2 16.93 -4.29 24.35
C TYR A 2 17.10 -2.79 24.08
N MET A 3 17.92 -2.09 24.88
CA MET A 3 18.18 -0.66 24.70
C MET A 3 18.82 -0.34 23.32
N PHE A 4 19.71 -1.22 22.85
CA PHE A 4 20.31 -1.09 21.52
C PHE A 4 19.26 -1.23 20.41
N MET A 5 18.32 -2.18 20.55
CA MET A 5 17.21 -2.34 19.61
C MET A 5 16.33 -1.08 19.56
N ILE A 6 16.04 -0.48 20.72
CA ILE A 6 15.26 0.76 20.79
C ILE A 6 15.99 1.90 20.07
N LEU A 7 17.31 2.06 20.29
CA LEU A 7 18.10 3.09 19.62
C LEU A 7 18.11 2.92 18.09
N ILE A 8 18.23 1.68 17.59
CA ILE A 8 18.13 1.39 16.16
C ILE A 8 16.74 1.78 15.61
N ASN A 9 15.66 1.44 16.32
CA ASN A 9 14.29 1.77 15.90
C ASN A 9 14.05 3.30 15.86
N ILE A 10 14.51 4.03 16.89
CA ILE A 10 14.41 5.49 16.94
C ILE A 10 15.21 6.12 15.80
N GLY A 11 16.45 5.66 15.57
CA GLY A 11 17.29 6.13 14.48
C GLY A 11 16.65 5.90 13.12
N PHE A 12 16.05 4.72 12.92
CA PHE A 12 15.32 4.39 11.71
C PHE A 12 14.09 5.27 11.51
N LEU A 13 13.26 5.47 12.54
CA LEU A 13 12.10 6.38 12.48
C LEU A 13 12.54 7.80 12.10
N TRP A 14 13.61 8.31 12.71
CA TRP A 14 14.12 9.63 12.38
C TRP A 14 14.63 9.71 10.94
N GLY A 15 15.32 8.66 10.46
CA GLY A 15 15.73 8.52 9.06
C GLY A 15 14.56 8.56 8.09
N THR A 16 13.46 7.84 8.39
CA THR A 16 12.25 7.85 7.56
C THR A 16 11.53 9.19 7.56
N ALA A 17 11.44 9.87 8.71
CA ALA A 17 10.83 11.20 8.81
C ALA A 17 11.62 12.26 8.04
N LYS A 18 12.96 12.17 8.05
CA LYS A 18 13.83 13.02 7.24
C LYS A 18 13.64 12.73 5.74
N PHE A 19 13.51 11.46 5.37
CA PHE A 19 13.26 11.06 3.98
C PHE A 19 11.94 11.61 3.44
N GLU A 20 10.85 11.59 4.21
CA GLU A 20 9.57 12.13 3.76
C GLU A 20 9.66 13.63 3.43
N LYS A 21 10.47 14.37 4.20
CA LYS A 21 10.77 15.78 3.91
C LYS A 21 11.62 15.95 2.65
N ASP A 22 12.64 15.12 2.46
CA ASP A 22 13.54 15.19 1.30
C ASP A 22 12.87 14.73 -0.01
N LYS A 23 11.94 13.76 0.05
CA LYS A 23 11.14 13.28 -1.09
C LYS A 23 10.27 14.37 -1.71
N LYS A 24 9.78 15.31 -0.89
CA LYS A 24 9.05 16.49 -1.40
C LYS A 24 9.98 17.49 -2.10
N ARG A 25 11.30 17.37 -1.93
CA ARG A 25 12.31 18.36 -2.34
C ARG A 25 13.22 17.93 -3.49
N LYS A 26 13.42 16.61 -3.70
CA LYS A 26 14.26 16.06 -4.79
C LYS A 26 13.69 14.76 -5.37
N GLU A 27 14.03 14.46 -6.61
CA GLU A 27 13.87 13.12 -7.20
C GLU A 27 14.81 12.14 -6.51
N VAL A 28 14.30 11.45 -5.49
CA VAL A 28 15.10 10.51 -4.70
C VAL A 28 15.06 9.11 -5.32
N ASN A 29 16.20 8.42 -5.30
CA ASN A 29 16.34 7.08 -5.88
C ASN A 29 15.58 6.03 -5.06
N PHE A 30 14.35 5.73 -5.45
CA PHE A 30 13.44 4.80 -4.77
C PHE A 30 14.05 3.42 -4.49
N LEU A 31 14.87 2.90 -5.41
CA LEU A 31 15.52 1.58 -5.29
C LEU A 31 16.50 1.52 -4.10
N ALA A 32 17.24 2.59 -3.84
CA ALA A 32 18.17 2.64 -2.72
C ALA A 32 17.43 2.56 -1.38
N TYR A 33 16.27 3.21 -1.28
CA TYR A 33 15.43 3.16 -0.08
C TYR A 33 14.81 1.79 0.13
N GLU A 34 14.27 1.18 -0.93
CA GLU A 34 13.72 -0.17 -0.83
C GLU A 34 14.76 -1.15 -0.27
N ARG A 35 16.01 -1.08 -0.75
CA ARG A 35 17.12 -1.87 -0.21
C ARG A 35 17.46 -1.53 1.24
N ALA A 36 17.44 -0.25 1.61
CA ALA A 36 17.69 0.16 3.00
C ALA A 36 16.62 -0.38 3.96
N PHE A 37 15.34 -0.34 3.56
CA PHE A 37 14.23 -0.93 4.32
C PHE A 37 14.37 -2.45 4.47
N GLN A 38 14.75 -3.14 3.40
CA GLN A 38 15.00 -4.59 3.42
C GLN A 38 16.18 -4.94 4.33
N LEU A 39 17.28 -4.19 4.26
CA LEU A 39 18.44 -4.38 5.12
C LEU A 39 18.08 -4.17 6.60
N TYR A 40 17.31 -3.11 6.89
CA TYR A 40 16.80 -2.86 8.22
C TYR A 40 15.97 -4.03 8.75
N ALA A 41 15.02 -4.52 7.95
CA ALA A 41 14.19 -5.66 8.33
C ALA A 41 15.03 -6.91 8.59
N MET A 42 16.07 -7.15 7.79
CA MET A 42 17.01 -8.26 7.98
C MET A 42 17.78 -8.14 9.30
N VAL A 43 18.34 -6.96 9.59
CA VAL A 43 19.02 -6.68 10.87
C VAL A 43 18.07 -6.86 12.04
N PHE A 44 16.83 -6.35 11.94
CA PHE A 44 15.82 -6.46 12.99
C PHE A 44 15.43 -7.92 13.30
N MET A 45 15.28 -8.74 12.26
CA MET A 45 14.99 -10.17 12.41
C MET A 45 16.17 -10.94 13.00
N LEU A 46 17.39 -10.73 12.47
CA LEU A 46 18.60 -11.37 12.99
C LEU A 46 18.87 -10.99 14.44
N TRP A 47 18.67 -9.72 14.79
CA TRP A 47 18.79 -9.26 16.17
C TRP A 47 17.76 -9.91 17.09
N GLY A 48 16.52 -10.09 16.60
CA GLY A 48 15.48 -10.84 17.31
C GLY A 48 15.88 -12.28 17.61
N CYS A 49 16.58 -12.95 16.68
CA CYS A 49 17.15 -14.27 16.92
C CYS A 49 18.19 -14.25 18.04
N ILE A 50 19.14 -13.31 18.00
CA ILE A 50 20.21 -13.18 19.00
C ILE A 50 19.61 -12.95 20.39
N VAL A 51 18.65 -12.04 20.51
CA VAL A 51 17.95 -11.77 21.77
C VAL A 51 17.24 -13.02 22.28
N THR A 52 16.52 -13.73 21.41
CA THR A 52 15.80 -14.95 21.78
C THR A 52 16.75 -16.04 22.26
N LEU A 53 17.87 -16.25 21.58
CA LEU A 53 18.89 -17.22 22.00
C LEU A 53 19.54 -16.81 23.33
N ALA A 54 19.81 -15.53 23.55
CA ALA A 54 20.37 -15.04 24.81
C ALA A 54 19.37 -15.23 25.98
N ASP A 55 18.09 -14.96 25.73
CA ASP A 55 17.04 -15.02 26.73
C ASP A 55 16.54 -16.44 27.01
N GLN A 56 16.95 -17.42 26.19
CA GLN A 56 16.55 -18.81 26.35
C GLN A 56 16.93 -19.38 27.71
N ARG A 57 18.04 -18.91 28.31
CA ARG A 57 18.46 -19.33 29.66
C ARG A 57 17.69 -18.65 30.80
N LEU A 58 17.10 -17.48 30.54
CA LEU A 58 16.40 -16.69 31.56
C LEU A 58 14.90 -16.96 31.57
N TYR A 59 14.28 -16.96 30.39
CA TYR A 59 12.83 -17.07 30.22
C TYR A 59 12.40 -18.34 29.50
N GLY A 60 13.28 -18.96 28.70
CA GLY A 60 12.98 -20.18 27.95
C GLY A 60 11.88 -20.01 26.89
N GLN A 61 11.68 -18.79 26.39
CA GLN A 61 10.60 -18.45 25.46
C GLN A 61 11.13 -17.89 24.15
N LEU A 62 10.37 -18.12 23.07
CA LEU A 62 10.68 -17.61 21.73
C LEU A 62 10.03 -16.26 21.40
N MET A 63 9.39 -15.62 22.39
CA MET A 63 8.45 -14.52 22.14
C MET A 63 9.10 -13.30 21.51
N ALA A 64 10.37 -13.00 21.82
CA ALA A 64 11.07 -11.88 21.20
C ALA A 64 11.19 -12.03 19.67
N PHE A 65 11.55 -13.22 19.19
CA PHE A 65 11.60 -13.52 17.76
C PHE A 65 10.20 -13.49 17.12
N VAL A 66 9.21 -14.12 17.76
CA VAL A 66 7.83 -14.18 17.24
C VAL A 66 7.23 -12.79 17.10
N VAL A 67 7.42 -11.91 18.09
CA VAL A 67 6.94 -10.52 18.04
C VAL A 67 7.63 -9.74 16.92
N ASN A 68 8.94 -9.90 16.74
CA ASN A 68 9.65 -9.25 15.63
C ASN A 68 9.14 -9.74 14.28
N MET A 69 8.94 -11.04 14.14
CA MET A 69 8.42 -11.66 12.92
C MET A 69 7.05 -11.10 12.54
N ILE A 70 6.10 -11.08 13.49
CA ILE A 70 4.74 -10.56 13.29
C ILE A 70 4.79 -9.06 12.98
N SER A 71 5.61 -8.30 13.70
CA SER A 71 5.77 -6.86 13.46
C SER A 71 6.20 -6.59 12.03
N ILE A 72 7.18 -7.36 11.52
CA ILE A 72 7.60 -7.25 10.13
C ILE A 72 6.49 -7.69 9.17
N SER A 73 5.77 -8.79 9.46
CA SER A 73 4.66 -9.27 8.61
C SER A 73 3.58 -8.21 8.38
N VAL A 74 3.27 -7.45 9.44
CA VAL A 74 2.12 -6.55 9.48
C VAL A 74 2.49 -5.15 9.00
N ILE A 75 3.69 -4.66 9.34
CA ILE A 75 4.10 -3.28 9.03
C ILE A 75 4.59 -3.16 7.58
N PHE A 76 5.26 -4.19 7.04
CA PHE A 76 5.95 -4.08 5.76
C PHE A 76 5.29 -4.92 4.65
N TYR A 77 5.07 -4.29 3.50
CA TYR A 77 4.53 -4.92 2.29
C TYR A 77 5.65 -5.55 1.44
N PHE A 78 6.24 -6.63 1.91
CA PHE A 78 7.29 -7.33 1.17
C PHE A 78 6.74 -8.29 0.12
N SER A 79 7.46 -8.44 -0.99
CA SER A 79 7.17 -9.47 -1.99
C SER A 79 7.44 -10.87 -1.44
N ASN A 80 6.84 -11.91 -2.03
CA ASN A 80 6.98 -13.28 -1.54
C ASN A 80 8.44 -13.74 -1.45
N ARG A 81 9.26 -13.35 -2.44
CA ARG A 81 10.69 -13.69 -2.47
C ARG A 81 11.45 -13.03 -1.32
N GLN A 82 11.17 -11.75 -1.04
CA GLN A 82 11.79 -11.02 0.06
C GLN A 82 11.44 -11.64 1.41
N MET A 83 10.17 -12.02 1.61
CA MET A 83 9.74 -12.70 2.84
C MET A 83 10.39 -14.06 3.04
N ILE A 84 10.46 -14.89 1.99
CA ILE A 84 11.12 -16.21 2.08
C ILE A 84 12.59 -16.05 2.46
N ILE A 85 13.30 -15.09 1.89
CA ILE A 85 14.71 -14.83 2.24
C ILE A 85 14.82 -14.37 3.70
N LEU A 86 13.98 -13.41 4.09
CA LEU A 86 14.02 -12.81 5.43
C LEU A 86 13.70 -13.84 6.53
N TYR A 87 12.62 -14.60 6.37
CA TYR A 87 12.19 -15.61 7.33
C TYR A 87 13.05 -16.86 7.25
N GLY A 88 13.46 -17.29 6.06
CA GLY A 88 14.30 -18.47 5.87
C GLY A 88 15.64 -18.31 6.60
N ILE A 89 16.35 -17.20 6.38
CA ILE A 89 17.67 -16.96 7.00
C ILE A 89 17.52 -16.87 8.53
N SER A 90 16.58 -16.07 9.02
CA SER A 90 16.41 -15.83 10.46
C SER A 90 15.90 -17.07 11.20
N THR A 91 14.96 -17.81 10.61
CA THR A 91 14.48 -19.08 11.18
C THR A 91 15.57 -20.13 11.18
N LEU A 92 16.34 -20.28 10.10
CA LEU A 92 17.40 -21.27 10.02
C LEU A 92 18.47 -21.01 11.08
N LEU A 93 18.82 -19.75 11.30
CA LEU A 93 19.72 -19.35 12.38
C LEU A 93 19.17 -19.76 13.76
N LEU A 94 17.89 -19.51 14.02
CA LEU A 94 17.26 -19.87 15.29
C LEU A 94 17.15 -21.40 15.45
N PHE A 95 16.82 -22.10 14.37
CA PHE A 95 16.69 -23.55 14.34
C PHE A 95 18.01 -24.25 14.66
N ALA A 96 19.11 -23.74 14.08
CA ALA A 96 20.46 -24.20 14.36
C ALA A 96 20.96 -23.78 15.75
N GLY A 97 20.58 -22.60 16.24
CA GLY A 97 21.04 -22.07 17.53
C GLY A 97 20.37 -22.70 18.76
N LEU A 98 19.08 -23.03 18.67
CA LEU A 98 18.29 -23.50 19.81
C LEU A 98 18.84 -24.76 20.52
N PRO A 99 19.30 -25.83 19.81
CA PRO A 99 19.84 -27.02 20.44
C PRO A 99 21.05 -26.78 21.34
N PHE A 100 21.84 -25.72 21.07
CA PHE A 100 23.02 -25.39 21.85
C PHE A 100 22.70 -24.66 23.16
N VAL A 101 21.51 -24.05 23.24
CA VAL A 101 21.14 -23.20 24.39
C VAL A 101 20.03 -23.81 25.23
N GLN A 102 19.12 -24.59 24.63
CA GLN A 102 18.03 -25.26 25.33
C GLN A 102 18.38 -26.72 25.65
N PRO A 103 18.70 -27.07 26.91
CA PRO A 103 19.07 -28.45 27.29
C PRO A 103 17.89 -29.43 27.25
N SER A 104 16.65 -28.97 27.48
CA SER A 104 15.49 -29.87 27.50
C SER A 104 14.98 -30.18 26.09
N SER A 105 15.05 -31.47 25.72
CA SER A 105 14.60 -31.95 24.40
C SER A 105 13.08 -31.84 24.21
N GLU A 106 12.29 -31.99 25.27
CA GLU A 106 10.83 -31.83 25.21
C GLU A 106 10.44 -30.39 24.89
N VAL A 107 11.08 -29.43 25.56
CA VAL A 107 10.84 -27.99 25.34
C VAL A 107 11.33 -27.57 23.95
N LEU A 108 12.46 -28.13 23.49
CA LEU A 108 12.99 -27.89 22.15
C LEU A 108 12.01 -28.34 21.06
N ALA A 109 11.41 -29.52 21.20
CA ALA A 109 10.39 -30.00 20.25
C ALA A 109 9.17 -29.06 20.20
N GLY A 110 8.68 -28.61 21.36
CA GLY A 110 7.60 -27.63 21.43
C GLY A 110 7.95 -26.29 20.76
N HIS A 111 9.19 -25.83 20.94
CA HIS A 111 9.70 -24.63 20.28
C HIS A 111 9.72 -24.73 18.75
N TYR A 112 10.10 -25.87 18.19
CA TYR A 112 10.07 -26.07 16.74
C TYR A 112 8.64 -26.11 16.17
N VAL A 113 7.71 -26.77 16.86
CA VAL A 113 6.30 -26.75 16.47
C VAL A 113 5.77 -25.31 16.47
N ASN A 114 6.04 -24.56 17.54
CA ASN A 114 5.61 -23.16 17.65
C ASN A 114 6.21 -22.30 16.53
N LEU A 115 7.50 -22.46 16.22
CA LEU A 115 8.16 -21.73 15.13
C LEU A 115 7.47 -21.97 13.79
N ILE A 116 7.18 -23.22 13.45
CA ILE A 116 6.51 -23.58 12.20
C ILE A 116 5.12 -22.94 12.14
N VAL A 117 4.35 -23.01 13.24
CA VAL A 117 3.01 -22.43 13.32
C VAL A 117 3.06 -20.91 13.15
N PHE A 118 3.93 -20.23 13.89
CA PHE A 118 4.05 -18.77 13.78
C PHE A 118 4.55 -18.35 12.40
N LEU A 119 5.50 -19.07 11.80
CA LEU A 119 5.97 -18.79 10.45
C LEU A 119 4.85 -18.89 9.42
N PHE A 120 4.02 -19.93 9.52
CA PHE A 120 2.87 -20.10 8.64
C PHE A 120 1.91 -18.91 8.76
N PHE A 121 1.50 -18.54 9.98
CA PHE A 121 0.58 -17.43 10.18
C PHE A 121 1.17 -16.06 9.79
N SER A 122 2.43 -15.81 10.12
CA SER A 122 3.14 -14.59 9.71
C SER A 122 3.25 -14.47 8.19
N TRP A 123 3.53 -15.59 7.51
CA TRP A 123 3.55 -15.62 6.05
C TRP A 123 2.16 -15.35 5.47
N VAL A 124 1.12 -16.03 5.95
CA VAL A 124 -0.27 -15.82 5.51
C VAL A 124 -0.69 -14.35 5.70
N ALA A 125 -0.43 -13.78 6.88
CA ALA A 125 -0.75 -12.39 7.19
C ALA A 125 -0.07 -11.42 6.22
N SER A 126 1.24 -11.60 5.99
CA SER A 126 1.97 -10.81 5.01
C SER A 126 1.41 -10.96 3.59
N ARG A 127 1.03 -12.17 3.18
CA ARG A 127 0.45 -12.41 1.86
C ARG A 127 -0.88 -11.70 1.68
N ILE A 128 -1.77 -11.76 2.67
CA ILE A 128 -3.06 -11.06 2.66
C ILE A 128 -2.82 -9.55 2.50
N LEU A 129 -1.91 -9.00 3.30
CA LEU A 129 -1.58 -7.56 3.25
C LEU A 129 -1.00 -7.15 1.90
N TYR A 130 -0.07 -7.93 1.36
CA TYR A 130 0.55 -7.65 0.06
C TYR A 130 -0.47 -7.68 -1.08
N VAL A 131 -1.32 -8.72 -1.13
CA VAL A 131 -2.37 -8.84 -2.16
C VAL A 131 -3.38 -7.71 -2.04
N THR A 132 -3.81 -7.38 -0.81
CA THR A 132 -4.72 -6.27 -0.55
C THR A 132 -4.12 -4.94 -1.00
N TYR A 133 -2.84 -4.71 -0.72
CA TYR A 133 -2.12 -3.53 -1.19
C TYR A 133 -2.11 -3.43 -2.72
N CYS A 134 -1.75 -4.51 -3.41
CA CYS A 134 -1.72 -4.54 -4.89
C CYS A 134 -3.12 -4.32 -5.49
N SER A 135 -4.15 -4.94 -4.93
CA SER A 135 -5.54 -4.76 -5.37
C SER A 135 -5.98 -3.31 -5.22
N ASN A 136 -5.77 -2.73 -4.03
CA ASN A 136 -6.10 -1.33 -3.76
C ASN A 136 -5.34 -0.36 -4.66
N PHE A 137 -4.07 -0.65 -4.95
CA PHE A 137 -3.27 0.14 -5.88
C PHE A 137 -3.86 0.10 -7.30
N HIS A 138 -4.22 -1.08 -7.78
CA HIS A 138 -4.84 -1.23 -9.09
C HIS A 138 -6.20 -0.53 -9.18
N SER A 139 -7.06 -0.69 -8.17
CA SER A 139 -8.36 -0.01 -8.09
C SER A 139 -8.22 1.51 -8.11
N ARG A 140 -7.20 2.07 -7.43
CA ARG A 140 -6.94 3.51 -7.46
C ARG A 140 -6.55 4.02 -8.83
N ILE A 141 -5.77 3.25 -9.59
CA ILE A 141 -5.40 3.60 -10.97
C ILE A 141 -6.63 3.60 -11.86
N GLN A 142 -7.44 2.55 -11.79
CA GLN A 142 -8.67 2.44 -12.56
C GLN A 142 -9.65 3.57 -12.25
N LEU A 143 -9.84 3.89 -10.96
CA LEU A 143 -10.69 4.98 -10.52
C LEU A 143 -10.21 6.33 -11.07
N LYS A 144 -8.88 6.57 -11.07
CA LYS A 144 -8.31 7.80 -11.64
C LYS A 144 -8.57 7.90 -13.15
N GLN A 145 -8.38 6.81 -13.89
CA GLN A 145 -8.66 6.78 -15.33
C GLN A 145 -10.15 6.98 -15.62
N SER A 146 -11.03 6.35 -14.84
CA SER A 146 -12.48 6.52 -14.98
C SER A 146 -12.91 7.97 -14.71
N ASN A 147 -12.36 8.61 -13.68
CA ASN A 147 -12.65 10.01 -13.37
C ASN A 147 -12.18 10.95 -14.50
N GLN A 148 -11.00 10.71 -15.08
CA GLN A 148 -10.51 11.49 -16.22
C GLN A 148 -11.43 11.38 -17.44
N ARG A 149 -11.87 10.16 -17.79
CA ARG A 149 -12.82 9.96 -18.89
C ARG A 149 -14.16 10.66 -18.63
N LEU A 150 -14.66 10.57 -17.40
CA LEU A 150 -15.90 11.22 -17.01
C LEU A 150 -15.80 12.76 -17.11
N GLU A 151 -14.65 13.35 -16.74
CA GLU A 151 -14.39 14.78 -16.91
C GLU A 151 -14.40 15.21 -18.39
N GLU A 152 -13.81 14.38 -19.26
CA GLU A 152 -13.81 14.60 -20.71
C GLU A 152 -15.24 14.53 -21.28
N GLU A 153 -16.01 13.50 -20.95
CA GLU A 153 -17.40 13.33 -21.37
C GLU A 153 -18.32 14.46 -20.87
N ILE A 154 -18.13 14.94 -19.64
CA ILE A 154 -18.88 16.08 -19.10
C ILE A 154 -18.57 17.35 -19.91
N THR A 155 -17.29 17.55 -20.27
CA THR A 155 -16.86 18.70 -21.05
C THR A 155 -17.44 18.67 -22.46
N GLU A 156 -17.43 17.50 -23.10
CA GLU A 156 -18.03 17.29 -24.42
C GLU A 156 -19.55 17.48 -24.40
N ASN A 157 -20.25 16.86 -23.44
CA ASN A 157 -21.70 17.03 -23.28
C ASN A 157 -22.09 18.50 -23.07
N LYS A 158 -21.31 19.27 -22.30
CA LYS A 158 -21.54 20.71 -22.14
C LYS A 158 -21.40 21.46 -23.47
N ARG A 159 -20.43 21.12 -24.32
CA ARG A 159 -20.27 21.74 -25.64
C ARG A 159 -21.45 21.43 -26.54
N VAL A 160 -21.83 20.16 -26.63
CA VAL A 160 -23.00 19.71 -27.41
C VAL A 160 -24.27 20.41 -26.93
N HIS A 161 -24.47 20.54 -25.62
CA HIS A 161 -25.65 21.23 -25.06
C HIS A 161 -25.68 22.72 -25.46
N VAL A 162 -24.53 23.40 -25.47
CA VAL A 162 -24.44 24.81 -25.92
C VAL A 162 -24.75 24.93 -27.41
N GLU A 163 -24.26 24.02 -28.24
CA GLU A 163 -24.55 24.00 -29.69
C GLU A 163 -26.03 23.71 -29.96
N LEU A 164 -26.61 22.75 -29.25
CA LEU A 164 -28.03 22.39 -29.35
C LEU A 164 -28.92 23.57 -28.95
N GLU A 165 -28.58 24.30 -27.89
CA GLU A 165 -29.31 25.49 -27.46
C GLU A 165 -29.24 26.61 -28.51
N ARG A 166 -28.09 26.81 -29.15
CA ARG A 166 -27.94 27.79 -30.26
C ARG A 166 -28.79 27.40 -31.46
N ALA A 167 -28.72 26.14 -31.89
CA ALA A 167 -29.52 25.63 -33.01
C ALA A 167 -31.02 25.75 -32.72
N ASN A 168 -31.44 25.45 -31.49
CA ASN A 168 -32.84 25.57 -31.08
C ASN A 168 -33.32 27.03 -31.08
N LYS A 169 -32.51 27.98 -30.61
CA LYS A 169 -32.80 29.43 -30.70
C LYS A 169 -32.94 29.90 -32.16
N GLU A 170 -32.07 29.44 -33.05
CA GLU A 170 -32.14 29.80 -34.47
C GLU A 170 -33.38 29.19 -35.14
N LEU A 171 -33.70 27.93 -34.86
CA LEU A 171 -34.92 27.29 -35.34
C LEU A 171 -36.18 27.98 -34.83
N GLN A 172 -36.21 28.42 -33.56
CA GLN A 172 -37.31 29.23 -33.04
C GLN A 172 -37.44 30.54 -33.81
N ARG A 173 -36.33 31.26 -34.04
CA ARG A 173 -36.33 32.50 -34.82
C ARG A 173 -36.88 32.27 -36.24
N LEU A 174 -36.39 31.24 -36.93
CA LEU A 174 -36.86 30.87 -38.28
C LEU A 174 -38.32 30.44 -38.28
N SER A 175 -38.81 29.76 -37.23
CA SER A 175 -40.20 29.36 -37.11
C SER A 175 -41.16 30.53 -36.86
N LEU A 176 -40.66 31.68 -36.40
CA LEU A 176 -41.47 32.86 -36.06
C LEU A 176 -41.51 33.90 -37.19
N VAL A 177 -40.65 33.78 -38.20
CA VAL A 177 -40.52 34.74 -39.31
C VAL A 177 -40.82 34.05 -40.64
N ASP A 178 -41.59 34.70 -41.50
CA ASP A 178 -41.83 34.23 -42.87
C ASP A 178 -40.57 34.43 -43.73
N VAL A 179 -40.08 33.35 -44.37
CA VAL A 179 -38.78 33.33 -45.06
C VAL A 179 -38.79 34.16 -46.36
N LEU A 180 -39.95 34.31 -47.01
CA LEU A 180 -40.07 35.04 -48.29
C LEU A 180 -40.23 36.54 -48.09
N THR A 181 -40.86 36.96 -46.98
CA THR A 181 -41.22 38.36 -46.74
C THR A 181 -40.44 39.00 -45.58
N GLY A 182 -39.85 38.22 -44.68
CA GLY A 182 -39.12 38.69 -43.50
C GLY A 182 -40.02 39.22 -42.37
N ILE A 183 -41.35 39.04 -42.49
CA ILE A 183 -42.36 39.55 -41.56
C ILE A 183 -42.69 38.45 -40.52
N PRO A 184 -43.01 38.77 -39.25
CA PRO A 184 -43.46 37.76 -38.28
C PRO A 184 -44.66 36.95 -38.79
N ASN A 185 -44.63 35.62 -38.64
CA ASN A 185 -45.72 34.75 -39.10
C ASN A 185 -46.81 34.58 -38.03
N ARG A 186 -47.92 33.91 -38.38
CA ARG A 186 -49.07 33.67 -37.50
C ARG A 186 -48.70 33.09 -36.12
N ARG A 187 -47.74 32.16 -36.03
CA ARG A 187 -47.30 31.57 -34.75
C ARG A 187 -46.66 32.60 -33.82
N ALA A 188 -46.01 33.62 -34.36
CA ALA A 188 -45.41 34.68 -33.54
C ALA A 188 -46.47 35.52 -32.82
N PHE A 189 -47.61 35.77 -33.47
CA PHE A 189 -48.73 36.49 -32.87
C PHE A 189 -49.49 35.63 -31.84
N GLU A 190 -49.57 34.31 -32.04
CA GLU A 190 -50.21 33.38 -31.08
C GLU A 190 -49.40 33.21 -29.78
N GLN A 191 -48.10 33.51 -29.75
CA GLN A 191 -47.27 33.47 -28.54
C GLN A 191 -47.31 34.75 -27.69
N LEU A 192 -47.89 35.84 -28.20
CA LEU A 192 -47.95 37.16 -27.53
C LEU A 192 -49.28 37.42 -26.80
N GLN A 193 -50.27 36.51 -26.93
CA GLN A 193 -51.53 36.49 -26.17
C GLN A 193 -51.41 35.61 -24.94
#